data_AF-A0A7W1RZS5-F1
#
_entry.id   AF-A0A7W1RZS5-F1
#
_cell.length_a   1.000
_cell.length_b   1.000
_cell.length_c   1.000
_cell.angle_alpha   90.00
_cell.angle_beta   90.00
_cell.angle_gamma   90.00
#
_symmetry.space_group_name_H-M   'P 1'
#
loop_
_entity.id
_entity.type
_entity.pdbx_description
1 polymer ?
#
loop_
_entity_poly.entity_id
_entity_poly.type
_entity_poly.pdbx_seq_one_letter_code
_entity_poly.pdbx_strand_id
1 'polypeptide(L)'
;LSFAAPTAAKPTLVSAGYDGERWRKYLMNIASREHRAARDPFARWLRSRWDAENPPERQVARFEIAFWIEPTTPDGPPPLRREVLWTSGGH
;
A
#
# COMPACT_ATOMS: atom_id res chain seq x y z
N LEU A 1 -17.76 3.63 9.95
CA LEU A 1 -16.51 4.38 10.18
C LEU A 1 -15.96 4.76 8.82
N SER A 2 -15.75 6.04 8.55
CA SER A 2 -15.03 6.47 7.34
C SER A 2 -13.54 6.41 7.66
N PHE A 3 -12.79 5.58 6.94
CA PHE A 3 -11.35 5.79 6.88
C PHE A 3 -11.13 7.12 6.16
N ALA A 4 -10.26 7.98 6.71
CA ALA A 4 -9.78 9.11 5.93
C ALA A 4 -9.07 8.53 4.69
N ALA A 5 -9.34 9.09 3.51
CA ALA A 5 -8.61 8.70 2.32
C ALA A 5 -7.10 8.92 2.57
N PRO A 6 -6.23 8.00 2.13
CA PRO A 6 -4.78 8.21 2.24
C PRO A 6 -4.40 9.54 1.58
N THR A 7 -3.74 10.42 2.35
CA THR A 7 -3.36 11.79 1.93
C THR A 7 -2.01 11.81 1.23
N ALA A 8 -1.92 12.52 0.09
CA ALA A 8 -0.72 12.72 -0.75
C ALA A 8 0.53 13.26 -0.02
N ALA A 9 0.38 13.70 1.23
CA ALA A 9 1.46 14.28 2.02
C ALA A 9 2.56 13.24 2.30
N LYS A 10 3.75 13.50 1.75
CA LYS A 10 4.96 12.71 2.04
C LYS A 10 5.41 12.98 3.49
N PRO A 11 5.65 11.94 4.30
CA PRO A 11 6.21 12.11 5.64
C PRO A 11 7.60 12.74 5.59
N THR A 12 7.95 13.55 6.62
CA THR A 12 9.29 14.14 6.78
C THR A 12 10.40 13.08 6.73
N LEU A 13 10.13 11.90 7.30
CA LEU A 13 11.05 10.77 7.29
C LEU A 13 10.31 9.48 6.93
N VAL A 14 10.40 9.07 5.66
CA VAL A 14 9.71 7.88 5.12
C VAL A 14 10.15 6.59 5.82
N SER A 15 11.43 6.46 6.20
CA SER A 15 11.95 5.26 6.87
C SER A 15 11.32 5.02 8.24
N ALA A 16 10.93 6.08 8.96
CA ALA A 16 10.26 5.96 10.25
C ALA A 16 8.81 5.44 10.15
N GLY A 17 8.22 5.42 8.95
CA GLY A 17 6.89 4.86 8.72
C GLY A 17 6.86 3.34 8.64
N TYR A 18 8.02 2.68 8.60
CA TYR A 18 8.12 1.22 8.59
C TYR A 18 8.45 0.71 9.98
N ASP A 19 7.81 -0.39 10.37
CA ASP A 19 8.09 -1.11 11.63
C ASP A 19 9.52 -1.70 11.68
N GLY A 20 10.20 -1.78 10.53
CA GLY A 20 11.63 -2.07 10.44
C GLY A 20 12.11 -2.35 9.01
N GLU A 21 13.41 -2.62 8.86
CA GLU A 21 14.04 -2.82 7.54
C GLU A 21 13.48 -4.02 6.76
N ARG A 22 13.06 -5.08 7.46
CA ARG A 22 12.40 -6.24 6.82
C ARG A 22 11.07 -5.84 6.20
N TRP A 23 10.26 -5.06 6.92
CA TRP A 23 8.99 -4.53 6.42
C TRP A 23 9.20 -3.56 5.27
N ARG A 24 10.19 -2.66 5.38
CA ARG A 24 10.57 -1.75 4.29
C ARG A 24 10.91 -2.52 3.03
N LYS A 25 11.81 -3.51 3.10
CA LYS A 25 12.19 -4.34 1.96
C LYS A 25 10.98 -5.10 1.38
N TYR A 26 10.17 -5.70 2.24
CA TYR A 26 9.01 -6.47 1.81
C TYR A 26 7.98 -5.61 1.07
N LEU A 27 7.62 -4.44 1.61
CA LEU A 27 6.65 -3.53 0.98
C LEU A 27 7.18 -2.93 -0.31
N MET A 28 8.48 -2.62 -0.39
CA MET A 28 9.12 -2.22 -1.66
C MET A 28 9.11 -3.34 -2.68
N ASN A 29 9.31 -4.59 -2.26
CA ASN A 29 9.21 -5.74 -3.16
C ASN A 29 7.78 -5.91 -3.70
N ILE A 30 6.75 -5.73 -2.87
CA ILE A 30 5.34 -5.76 -3.32
C ILE A 30 5.07 -4.72 -4.41
N ALA A 31 5.71 -3.55 -4.33
CA ALA A 31 5.62 -2.52 -5.35
C ALA A 31 6.29 -2.91 -6.67
N SER A 32 7.38 -3.69 -6.63
CA SER A 32 8.04 -4.18 -7.83
C SER A 32 7.12 -5.06 -8.70
N ARG A 33 7.24 -4.91 -10.02
CA ARG A 33 6.52 -5.74 -11.01
C ARG A 33 6.94 -7.21 -10.96
N GLU A 34 8.18 -7.48 -10.56
CA GLU A 34 8.74 -8.83 -10.46
C GLU A 34 8.04 -9.67 -9.40
N HIS A 35 7.54 -9.04 -8.33
CA HIS A 35 6.86 -9.71 -7.23
C HIS A 35 5.34 -9.51 -7.24
N ARG A 36 4.74 -9.22 -8.40
CA ARG A 36 3.28 -9.03 -8.53
C ARG A 36 2.45 -10.17 -7.93
N ALA A 37 2.97 -11.41 -8.00
CA ALA A 37 2.31 -12.59 -7.47
C ALA A 37 2.17 -12.58 -5.93
N ALA A 38 2.97 -11.79 -5.22
CA ALA A 38 2.88 -11.64 -3.77
C ALA A 38 1.76 -10.69 -3.30
N ARG A 39 1.21 -9.87 -4.21
CA ARG A 39 0.22 -8.82 -3.88
C ARG A 39 -1.09 -9.41 -3.38
N ASP A 40 -1.59 -10.45 -4.05
CA ASP A 40 -2.86 -11.08 -3.69
C ASP A 40 -2.78 -11.86 -2.35
N PRO A 41 -1.77 -12.71 -2.09
CA PRO A 41 -1.58 -13.30 -0.77
C PRO A 41 -1.45 -12.27 0.36
N PHE A 42 -0.71 -11.18 0.11
CA PHE A 42 -0.55 -10.10 1.08
C PHE A 42 -1.89 -9.39 1.37
N ALA A 43 -2.65 -9.05 0.33
CA ALA A 43 -3.97 -8.44 0.47
C ALA A 43 -4.94 -9.34 1.23
N ARG A 44 -4.95 -10.65 0.93
CA ARG A 44 -5.77 -11.64 1.64
C ARG A 44 -5.38 -11.73 3.12
N TRP A 45 -4.09 -11.78 3.42
CA TRP A 45 -3.61 -11.79 4.80
C TRP A 45 -4.04 -10.53 5.57
N LEU A 46 -3.86 -9.35 4.98
CA LEU A 46 -4.28 -8.09 5.60
C LEU A 46 -5.80 -8.04 5.84
N ARG A 47 -6.59 -8.47 4.86
CA ARG A 47 -8.04 -8.54 4.99
C ARG A 47 -8.44 -9.49 6.13
N SER A 48 -7.92 -10.72 6.13
CA SER A 48 -8.25 -11.69 7.18
C SER A 48 -7.86 -11.19 8.57
N ARG A 49 -6.72 -10.49 8.68
CA ARG A 49 -6.31 -9.88 9.95
C ARG A 49 -7.27 -8.79 10.39
N TRP A 50 -7.66 -7.89 9.49
CA TRP A 50 -8.64 -6.85 9.77
C TRP A 50 -9.99 -7.43 10.20
N ASP A 51 -10.53 -8.35 9.40
CA ASP A 51 -11.86 -8.93 9.62
C ASP A 51 -11.92 -9.77 10.91
N ALA A 52 -10.80 -10.35 11.35
CA ALA A 52 -10.73 -11.08 12.62
C ALA A 52 -10.82 -10.16 13.85
N GLU A 53 -10.38 -8.90 13.72
CA GLU A 53 -10.37 -7.91 14.81
C GLU A 53 -11.62 -7.00 14.79
N ASN A 54 -12.50 -7.16 13.79
CA ASN A 54 -13.62 -6.26 13.55
C ASN A 54 -14.96 -7.00 13.37
N PRO A 55 -16.09 -6.39 13.80
CA PRO A 55 -17.40 -6.99 13.63
C PRO A 55 -17.83 -7.02 12.14
N PRO A 56 -18.82 -7.87 11.77
CA PRO A 56 -19.25 -8.05 10.38
C PRO A 56 -19.56 -6.75 9.62
N GLU A 57 -20.14 -5.75 10.28
CA GLU A 57 -20.52 -4.46 9.67
C GLU A 57 -19.31 -3.57 9.32
N ARG A 58 -18.11 -3.97 9.77
CA ARG A 58 -16.84 -3.27 9.54
C ARG A 58 -15.83 -4.12 8.76
N GLN A 59 -16.24 -5.27 8.23
CA GLN A 59 -15.39 -6.11 7.39
C GLN A 59 -15.07 -5.43 6.06
N VAL A 60 -13.94 -5.80 5.46
CA VAL A 60 -13.44 -5.17 4.24
C VAL A 60 -14.25 -5.61 3.02
N ALA A 61 -15.05 -4.71 2.46
CA ALA A 61 -15.75 -4.94 1.19
C ALA A 61 -14.83 -4.77 -0.05
N ARG A 62 -13.86 -3.86 0.02
CA ARG A 62 -12.90 -3.59 -1.07
C ARG A 62 -11.53 -3.25 -0.51
N PHE A 63 -10.50 -3.81 -1.14
CA PHE A 63 -9.10 -3.62 -0.80
C PHE A 63 -8.32 -3.19 -2.04
N GLU A 64 -7.41 -2.24 -1.86
CA GLU A 64 -6.55 -1.73 -2.93
C GLU A 64 -5.14 -1.54 -2.39
N ILE A 65 -4.15 -2.06 -3.10
CA ILE A 65 -2.74 -1.77 -2.85
C ILE A 65 -2.33 -0.70 -3.86
N ALA A 66 -1.97 0.47 -3.36
CA ALA A 66 -1.44 1.56 -4.17
C ALA A 66 -0.05 1.97 -3.68
N PHE A 67 0.75 2.50 -4.60
CA PHE A 67 2.09 2.98 -4.35
C PHE A 67 2.25 4.38 -4.91
N TRP A 68 2.90 5.26 -4.14
CA TRP A 68 3.15 6.63 -4.57
C TRP A 68 4.62 6.83 -4.91
N ILE A 69 4.84 7.43 -6.07
CA ILE A 69 6.15 7.58 -6.68
C ILE A 69 6.39 9.05 -6.93
N GLU A 70 7.41 9.59 -6.29
CA GLU A 70 7.97 10.90 -6.56
C GLU A 70 9.43 10.69 -6.96
N PRO A 71 9.73 10.58 -8.27
CA PRO A 71 11.09 10.42 -8.74
C PRO A 71 11.93 11.66 -8.39
N THR A 72 13.18 11.46 -7.99
CA THR A 72 14.16 12.55 -7.86
C THR A 72 14.89 12.68 -9.19
N THR A 73 14.74 13.81 -9.89
CA THR A 73 15.50 14.09 -11.12
C THR A 73 16.40 15.31 -10.93
N PRO A 74 17.49 15.45 -11.71
CA PRO A 74 18.38 16.62 -11.63
C PRO A 74 17.67 17.96 -11.84
N ASP A 75 16.60 17.96 -12.65
CA ASP A 75 15.82 19.15 -13.01
C ASP A 75 14.72 19.50 -11.99
N GLY A 76 14.68 18.79 -10.85
CA GLY A 76 13.64 18.89 -9.82
C GLY A 76 12.72 17.67 -9.76
N PRO A 77 11.79 17.60 -8.79
CA PRO A 77 10.90 16.45 -8.67
C PRO A 77 9.80 16.52 -9.74
N PRO A 78 9.67 15.53 -10.64
CA PRO A 78 8.43 15.27 -11.35
C PRO A 78 7.23 15.14 -10.40
N PRO A 79 6.00 15.33 -10.90
CA PRO A 79 4.81 15.26 -10.06
C PRO A 79 4.66 13.89 -9.39
N LEU A 80 4.15 13.91 -8.15
CA LEU A 80 3.78 12.71 -7.41
C LEU A 80 2.78 11.88 -8.23
N ARG A 81 3.08 10.60 -8.43
CA ARG A 81 2.22 9.66 -9.15
C ARG A 81 1.68 8.60 -8.22
N ARG A 82 0.39 8.28 -8.35
CA ARG A 82 -0.27 7.16 -7.67
C ARG A 82 -0.44 6.00 -8.64
N GLU A 83 0.20 4.88 -8.34
CA GLU A 83 0.07 3.63 -9.08
C GLU A 83 -0.78 2.64 -8.28
N VAL A 84 -1.85 2.13 -8.87
CA VAL A 84 -2.63 1.02 -8.28
C VAL A 84 -1.96 -0.29 -8.68
N LEU A 85 -1.47 -1.03 -7.70
CA LEU A 85 -0.72 -2.26 -7.90
C LEU A 85 -1.62 -3.49 -7.92
N TRP A 86 -2.75 -3.44 -7.19
CA TRP A 86 -3.69 -4.55 -7.05
C TRP A 86 -5.03 -4.07 -6.46
N THR A 87 -6.15 -4.72 -6.82
CA THR A 87 -7.46 -4.49 -6.21
C THR A 87 -8.24 -5.80 -6.02
N SER A 88 -9.03 -5.90 -4.94
CA SER A 88 -9.94 -7.02 -4.70
C SER A 88 -11.16 -6.88 -5.60
N GLY A 89 -11.15 -7.53 -6.77
CA GLY A 89 -12.26 -7.49 -7.73
C GLY A 89 -11.86 -7.46 -9.20
N GLY A 90 -10.57 -7.43 -9.51
CA GLY A 90 -10.08 -7.58 -10.88
C GLY A 90 -9.97 -9.05 -11.27
N HIS A 91 -11.00 -9.57 -11.95
CA HIS A 91 -10.82 -10.58 -13.00
C HIS A 91 -10.53 -9.88 -14.32
#